data_AF-A0A7G5IGD0-F1
#
_entry.id   AF-A0A7G5IGD0-F1
#
_cell.length_a   1.000
_cell.length_b   1.000
_cell.length_c   1.000
_cell.angle_alpha   90.00
_cell.angle_beta   90.00
_cell.angle_gamma   90.00
#
_symmetry.space_group_name_H-M   'P 1'
#
loop_
_entity.id
_entity.type
_entity.pdbx_description
1 polymer ?
#
loop_
_entity_poly.entity_id
_entity_poly.type
_entity_poly.pdbx_seq_one_letter_code
_entity_poly.pdbx_strand_id
1 'polypeptide(L)'
;MPKGKVREPKRVVLEKPFGGIAAGCILFVATPEIVADYVRAIPAGETRSVERMRHELARRHRADASCPVSTAIFVRQVAEGALKAMAEGAARDTVAPFWRLVAAGTPIAKRLPVDAAWLEAQLALDAATPAPA
;
A
#
# COMPACT_ATOMS: atom_id res chain seq x y z
N MET A 1 -5.40 6.93 19.78
CA MET A 1 -5.36 5.95 18.66
C MET A 1 -6.76 5.79 18.09
N PRO A 2 -7.03 6.09 16.81
CA PRO A 2 -8.36 5.91 16.25
C PRO A 2 -8.66 4.41 16.11
N LYS A 3 -9.75 3.95 16.73
CA LYS A 3 -10.26 2.59 16.70
C LYS A 3 -10.91 2.30 15.34
N GLY A 4 -10.11 2.01 14.31
CA GLY A 4 -10.60 1.35 13.11
C GLY A 4 -10.92 -0.11 13.43
N LYS A 5 -12.06 -0.64 12.97
CA LYS A 5 -12.34 -2.09 13.05
C LYS A 5 -11.16 -2.85 12.43
N VAL A 6 -10.43 -3.61 13.25
CA VAL A 6 -9.39 -4.54 12.78
C VAL A 6 -10.07 -5.47 11.78
N ARG A 7 -9.65 -5.39 10.51
CA ARG A 7 -10.13 -6.29 9.47
C ARG A 7 -9.20 -7.48 9.50
N GLU A 8 -9.72 -8.69 9.58
CA GLU A 8 -8.87 -9.88 9.46
C GLU A 8 -8.57 -10.17 7.99
N PRO A 9 -7.32 -10.53 7.66
CA PRO A 9 -6.99 -10.96 6.31
C PRO A 9 -7.73 -12.27 6.01
N LYS A 10 -8.32 -12.37 4.82
CA LYS A 10 -9.06 -13.56 4.43
C LYS A 10 -8.79 -14.00 3.01
N ARG A 11 -8.89 -15.31 2.81
CA ARG A 11 -8.85 -15.96 1.49
C ARG A 11 -10.26 -16.37 1.14
N VAL A 12 -10.72 -16.00 -0.04
CA VAL A 12 -12.08 -16.26 -0.51
C VAL A 12 -11.98 -16.98 -1.84
N VAL A 13 -12.59 -18.15 -1.97
CA VAL A 13 -12.74 -18.81 -3.27
C VAL A 13 -13.82 -18.06 -4.04
N LEU A 14 -13.50 -17.63 -5.25
CA LEU A 14 -14.44 -16.89 -6.10
C LEU A 14 -15.47 -17.85 -6.70
N GLU A 15 -16.74 -17.69 -6.35
CA GLU A 15 -17.83 -18.42 -7.02
C GLU A 15 -18.08 -17.91 -8.45
N LYS A 16 -17.75 -16.65 -8.71
CA LYS A 16 -17.96 -15.94 -9.98
C LYS A 16 -16.72 -15.11 -10.31
N PRO A 17 -16.46 -14.85 -11.62
CA PRO A 17 -15.33 -14.01 -11.99
C PRO A 17 -15.46 -12.60 -11.39
N PHE A 18 -14.35 -12.04 -10.91
CA PHE A 18 -14.32 -10.73 -10.25
C PHE A 18 -13.02 -9.98 -10.55
N GLY A 19 -13.13 -8.73 -11.02
CA GLY A 19 -11.96 -7.86 -11.20
C GLY A 19 -10.87 -8.43 -12.11
N GLY A 20 -11.25 -9.18 -13.15
CA GLY A 20 -10.32 -9.84 -14.07
C GLY A 20 -9.81 -11.21 -13.60
N ILE A 21 -10.33 -11.75 -12.49
CA ILE A 21 -9.93 -13.03 -11.90
C ILE A 21 -11.04 -14.05 -12.17
N ALA A 22 -10.67 -15.27 -12.59
CA ALA A 22 -11.62 -16.32 -12.92
C ALA A 22 -12.35 -16.88 -11.69
N ALA A 23 -13.52 -17.48 -11.91
CA ALA A 23 -14.19 -18.28 -10.89
C ALA A 23 -13.33 -19.50 -10.53
N GLY A 24 -13.42 -19.96 -9.28
CA GLY A 24 -12.60 -21.05 -8.71
C GLY A 24 -11.25 -20.59 -8.16
N CYS A 25 -10.77 -19.39 -8.51
CA CYS A 25 -9.53 -18.84 -7.96
C CYS A 25 -9.68 -18.39 -6.50
N ILE A 26 -8.60 -18.50 -5.75
CA ILE A 26 -8.46 -18.00 -4.38
C ILE A 26 -8.08 -16.51 -4.43
N LEU A 27 -8.97 -15.66 -3.95
CA LEU A 27 -8.76 -14.23 -3.79
C LEU A 27 -8.29 -13.90 -2.37
N PHE A 28 -7.15 -13.23 -2.26
CA PHE A 28 -6.67 -12.67 -0.99
C PHE A 28 -7.20 -11.25 -0.76
N VAL A 29 -7.89 -11.05 0.35
CA VAL A 29 -8.30 -9.74 0.85
C VAL A 29 -7.35 -9.35 1.98
N ALA A 30 -6.45 -8.41 1.67
CA ALA A 30 -5.48 -7.88 2.63
C ALA A 30 -6.16 -6.99 3.70
N THR A 31 -5.35 -6.40 4.57
CA THR A 31 -5.77 -5.41 5.57
C THR A 31 -4.91 -4.14 5.41
N PRO A 32 -5.32 -2.99 5.97
CA PRO A 32 -4.47 -1.80 6.00
C PRO A 32 -3.11 -2.07 6.62
N GLU A 33 -3.04 -2.88 7.68
CA GLU A 33 -1.81 -3.23 8.39
C GLU A 33 -0.87 -4.04 7.50
N ILE A 34 -1.37 -5.07 6.79
CA ILE A 34 -0.56 -5.85 5.84
C ILE A 34 0.00 -4.97 4.73
N VAL A 35 -0.78 -4.00 4.24
CA VAL A 35 -0.32 -3.05 3.23
C VAL A 35 0.73 -2.10 3.82
N ALA A 36 0.52 -1.59 5.04
CA ALA A 36 1.50 -0.73 5.72
C ALA A 36 2.82 -1.47 5.95
N ASP A 37 2.78 -2.71 6.41
CA ASP A 37 3.95 -3.55 6.63
C ASP A 37 4.67 -3.83 5.31
N TYR A 38 3.93 -4.13 4.25
CA TYR A 38 4.51 -4.28 2.91
C TYR A 38 5.24 -3.01 2.48
N VAL A 39 4.63 -1.84 2.65
CA VAL A 39 5.21 -0.54 2.27
C VAL A 39 6.47 -0.24 3.10
N ARG A 40 6.44 -0.50 4.42
CA ARG A 40 7.60 -0.34 5.31
C ARG A 40 8.75 -1.27 4.93
N ALA A 41 8.45 -2.45 4.39
CA ALA A 41 9.45 -3.41 3.94
C ALA A 41 10.09 -3.05 2.58
N ILE A 42 9.58 -2.05 1.86
CA ILE A 42 10.24 -1.58 0.63
C ILE A 42 11.52 -0.84 1.04
N PRO A 43 12.71 -1.24 0.55
CA PRO A 43 13.97 -0.58 0.91
C PRO A 43 13.98 0.92 0.55
N ALA A 44 14.79 1.69 1.27
CA ALA A 44 14.99 3.11 0.97
C ALA A 44 15.57 3.30 -0.44
N GLY A 45 15.09 4.30 -1.16
CA GLY A 45 15.47 4.57 -2.54
C GLY A 45 14.86 3.61 -3.58
N GLU A 46 14.13 2.58 -3.14
CA GLU A 46 13.41 1.69 -4.05
C GLU A 46 11.93 2.05 -4.15
N THR A 47 11.37 1.83 -5.34
CA THR A 47 9.94 1.92 -5.57
C THR A 47 9.34 0.57 -5.98
N ARG A 48 8.05 0.41 -5.75
CA ARG A 48 7.25 -0.73 -6.19
C ARG A 48 5.95 -0.24 -6.80
N SER A 49 5.41 -0.98 -7.76
CA SER A 49 4.06 -0.72 -8.26
C SER A 49 3.01 -1.40 -7.40
N VAL A 50 1.79 -0.85 -7.38
CA VAL A 50 0.63 -1.48 -6.72
C VAL A 50 0.35 -2.85 -7.34
N GLU A 51 0.53 -3.01 -8.65
CA GLU A 51 0.39 -4.29 -9.35
C GLU A 51 1.39 -5.33 -8.81
N ARG A 52 2.67 -4.98 -8.69
CA ARG A 52 3.69 -5.87 -8.11
C ARG A 52 3.33 -6.25 -6.67
N MET A 53 2.92 -5.29 -5.86
CA MET A 53 2.48 -5.56 -4.48
C MET A 53 1.32 -6.56 -4.46
N ARG A 54 0.33 -6.42 -5.34
CA ARG A 54 -0.81 -7.36 -5.43
C ARG A 54 -0.35 -8.79 -5.71
N HIS A 55 0.54 -8.97 -6.67
CA HIS A 55 1.09 -10.29 -6.99
C HIS A 55 1.93 -10.87 -5.85
N GLU A 56 2.77 -10.05 -5.21
CA GLU A 56 3.57 -10.50 -4.06
C GLU A 56 2.70 -10.88 -2.87
N LEU A 57 1.66 -10.10 -2.54
CA LEU A 57 0.71 -10.43 -1.48
C LEU A 57 -0.05 -11.72 -1.79
N ALA A 58 -0.53 -11.90 -3.02
CA ALA A 58 -1.19 -13.15 -3.41
C ALA A 58 -0.29 -14.37 -3.18
N ARG A 59 0.96 -14.31 -3.66
CA ARG A 59 1.96 -15.37 -3.49
C ARG A 59 2.27 -15.66 -2.03
N ARG A 60 2.56 -14.62 -1.23
CA ARG A 60 2.88 -14.76 0.21
C ARG A 60 1.74 -15.41 1.00
N HIS A 61 0.49 -15.19 0.59
CA HIS A 61 -0.69 -15.72 1.27
C HIS A 61 -1.31 -16.95 0.60
N ARG A 62 -0.61 -17.61 -0.34
CA ARG A 62 -1.11 -18.81 -1.07
C ARG A 62 -2.50 -18.56 -1.68
N ALA A 63 -2.59 -17.48 -2.45
CA ALA A 63 -3.76 -17.10 -3.22
C ALA A 63 -3.36 -16.83 -4.67
N ASP A 64 -4.30 -16.95 -5.60
CA ASP A 64 -4.05 -16.72 -7.03
C ASP A 64 -3.94 -15.22 -7.35
N ALA A 65 -4.71 -14.40 -6.62
CA ALA A 65 -4.69 -12.95 -6.80
C ALA A 65 -5.10 -12.24 -5.50
N SER A 66 -4.75 -10.96 -5.38
CA SER A 66 -5.30 -10.09 -4.34
C SER A 66 -6.44 -9.21 -4.87
N CYS A 67 -7.40 -8.87 -4.01
CA CYS A 67 -8.55 -8.04 -4.36
C CYS A 67 -8.12 -6.65 -4.85
N PRO A 68 -8.29 -6.30 -6.14
CA PRO A 68 -7.82 -5.03 -6.69
C PRO A 68 -8.50 -3.83 -6.00
N VAL A 69 -9.79 -3.96 -5.70
CA VAL A 69 -10.59 -2.90 -5.06
C VAL A 69 -10.13 -2.67 -3.62
N SER A 70 -10.08 -3.73 -2.81
CA SER A 70 -9.70 -3.62 -1.40
C SER A 70 -8.26 -3.14 -1.26
N THR A 71 -7.33 -3.66 -2.09
CA THR A 71 -5.94 -3.20 -2.08
C THR A 71 -5.85 -1.70 -2.36
N ALA A 72 -6.53 -1.16 -3.37
CA ALA A 72 -6.50 0.27 -3.66
C ALA A 72 -7.04 1.13 -2.49
N ILE A 73 -8.12 0.68 -1.84
CA ILE A 73 -8.68 1.34 -0.66
C ILE A 73 -7.66 1.34 0.49
N PHE A 74 -7.03 0.20 0.76
CA PHE A 74 -6.07 0.07 1.86
C PHE A 74 -4.79 0.87 1.63
N VAL A 75 -4.27 0.90 0.40
CA VAL A 75 -3.13 1.77 0.06
C VAL A 75 -3.46 3.23 0.34
N ARG A 76 -4.66 3.69 -0.04
CA ARG A 76 -5.11 5.05 0.26
C ARG A 76 -5.20 5.29 1.78
N GLN A 77 -5.78 4.36 2.53
CA GLN A 77 -5.87 4.50 4.00
C GLN A 77 -4.50 4.57 4.67
N VAL A 78 -3.52 3.77 4.21
CA VAL A 78 -2.14 3.81 4.70
C VAL A 78 -1.50 5.16 4.39
N ALA A 79 -1.66 5.67 3.17
CA ALA A 79 -1.14 6.97 2.79
C ALA A 79 -1.77 8.13 3.60
N GLU A 80 -3.09 8.14 3.76
CA GLU A 80 -3.80 9.14 4.58
C GLU A 80 -3.38 9.05 6.06
N GLY A 81 -3.20 7.83 6.58
CA GLY A 81 -2.70 7.61 7.94
C GLY A 81 -1.28 8.16 8.14
N ALA A 82 -0.38 7.93 7.18
CA ALA A 82 0.98 8.47 7.21
C ALA A 82 0.98 10.01 7.15
N LEU A 83 0.21 10.60 6.24
CA LEU A 83 0.06 12.06 6.12
C LEU A 83 -0.49 12.67 7.41
N LYS A 84 -1.51 12.06 7.99
CA LYS A 84 -2.07 12.50 9.27
C LYS A 84 -1.04 12.43 10.40
N ALA A 85 -0.33 11.32 10.53
CA ALA A 85 0.70 11.18 11.56
C ALA A 85 1.80 12.24 11.42
N MET A 86 2.26 12.53 10.20
CA MET A 86 3.23 13.60 9.96
C MET A 86 2.67 14.98 10.30
N ALA A 87 1.39 15.25 9.97
CA ALA A 87 0.73 16.49 10.36
C ALA A 87 0.58 16.64 11.89
N GLU A 88 0.51 15.52 12.61
CA GLU A 88 0.51 15.46 14.09
C GLU A 88 1.92 15.51 14.69
N GLY A 89 2.97 15.65 13.87
CA GLY A 89 4.37 15.81 14.30
C GLY A 89 5.19 14.52 14.31
N ALA A 90 4.66 13.40 13.79
CA ALA A 90 5.44 12.18 13.65
C ALA A 90 6.59 12.38 12.65
N ALA A 91 7.77 11.85 12.99
CA ALA A 91 8.92 11.90 12.10
C ALA A 91 8.68 11.04 10.85
N ARG A 92 9.23 11.50 9.71
CA ARG A 92 9.05 10.89 8.38
C ARG A 92 9.44 9.41 8.32
N ASP A 93 10.48 9.03 9.07
CA ASP A 93 11.00 7.67 9.17
C ASP A 93 10.13 6.73 10.02
N THR A 94 9.22 7.28 10.84
CA THR A 94 8.31 6.49 11.69
C THR A 94 7.01 6.11 10.98
N VAL A 95 6.62 6.85 9.94
CA VAL A 95 5.40 6.59 9.17
C VAL A 95 5.64 5.57 8.05
N ALA A 96 4.57 4.98 7.52
CA ALA A 96 4.69 4.09 6.36
C ALA A 96 5.10 4.93 5.13
N PRO A 97 6.23 4.64 4.47
CA PRO A 97 6.75 5.45 3.35
C PRO A 97 5.96 5.18 2.06
N PHE A 98 4.70 5.59 2.03
CA PHE A 98 3.76 5.28 0.95
C PHE A 98 4.19 5.86 -0.42
N TRP A 99 5.04 6.89 -0.43
CA TRP A 99 5.69 7.43 -1.63
C TRP A 99 6.57 6.40 -2.36
N ARG A 100 7.00 5.31 -1.69
CA ARG A 100 7.70 4.18 -2.33
C ARG A 100 6.76 3.28 -3.16
N LEU A 101 5.44 3.39 -2.97
CA LEU A 101 4.43 2.56 -3.64
C LEU A 101 3.52 3.38 -4.56
N VAL A 102 3.14 4.59 -4.13
CA VAL A 102 2.19 5.47 -4.81
C VAL A 102 2.97 6.51 -5.61
N ALA A 103 3.17 6.23 -6.90
CA ALA A 103 3.79 7.18 -7.82
C ALA A 103 2.86 8.37 -8.14
N ALA A 104 3.48 9.51 -8.49
CA ALA A 104 2.79 10.67 -9.03
C ALA A 104 1.94 10.29 -10.25
N GLY A 105 0.75 10.88 -10.37
CA GLY A 105 -0.17 10.63 -11.49
C GLY A 105 -1.04 9.37 -11.37
N THR A 106 -0.77 8.47 -10.42
CA THR A 106 -1.63 7.29 -10.19
C THR A 106 -3.04 7.72 -9.73
N PRO A 107 -4.09 6.93 -10.01
CA PRO A 107 -5.45 7.22 -9.53
C PRO A 107 -5.54 7.31 -8.01
N ILE A 108 -4.64 6.63 -7.28
CA ILE A 108 -4.55 6.70 -5.82
C ILE A 108 -3.96 8.04 -5.41
N ALA A 109 -2.85 8.48 -6.03
CA ALA A 109 -2.23 9.77 -5.75
C ALA A 109 -3.21 10.93 -5.89
N LYS A 110 -4.05 10.93 -6.94
CA LYS A 110 -5.06 11.97 -7.18
C LYS A 110 -6.14 12.09 -6.10
N ARG A 111 -6.27 11.09 -5.21
CA ARG A 111 -7.23 11.08 -4.10
C ARG A 111 -6.60 11.42 -2.75
N LEU A 112 -5.30 11.70 -2.72
CA LEU A 112 -4.59 12.11 -1.52
C LEU A 112 -4.59 13.64 -1.40
N PRO A 113 -4.53 14.19 -0.17
CA PRO A 113 -4.45 15.64 0.06
C PRO A 113 -3.00 16.16 -0.14
N VAL A 114 -2.31 15.68 -1.15
CA VAL A 114 -0.94 16.10 -1.54
C VAL A 114 -0.85 16.17 -3.05
N ASP A 115 0.02 17.04 -3.56
CA ASP A 115 0.28 17.15 -5.00
C ASP A 115 1.39 16.20 -5.46
N ALA A 116 1.58 16.14 -6.78
CA ALA A 116 2.63 15.31 -7.39
C ALA A 116 4.03 15.75 -6.96
N ALA A 117 4.27 17.06 -6.85
CA ALA A 117 5.57 17.62 -6.47
C ALA A 117 5.96 17.18 -5.04
N TRP A 118 5.01 17.12 -4.12
CA TRP A 118 5.24 16.63 -2.76
C TRP A 118 5.64 15.15 -2.77
N LEU A 119 4.97 14.30 -3.56
CA LEU A 119 5.34 12.88 -3.69
C LEU A 119 6.74 12.69 -4.26
N GLU A 120 7.07 13.44 -5.31
CA GLU A 120 8.40 13.41 -5.94
C GLU A 120 9.49 13.89 -4.98
N ALA A 121 9.23 14.97 -4.22
CA ALA A 121 10.13 15.44 -3.18
C ALA A 121 10.35 14.39 -2.08
N GLN A 122 9.29 13.70 -1.64
CA GLN A 122 9.42 12.63 -0.65
C GLN A 122 10.27 11.47 -1.17
N LEU A 123 10.10 11.10 -2.45
CA LEU A 123 10.88 10.05 -3.07
C LEU A 123 12.36 10.45 -3.22
N ALA A 124 12.64 11.70 -3.58
CA ALA A 124 14.00 12.23 -3.64
C ALA A 124 14.70 12.22 -2.28
N LEU A 125 14.01 12.66 -1.22
CA LEU A 125 14.49 12.58 0.17
C LEU A 125 14.73 11.13 0.61
N ASP A 126 13.91 10.21 0.11
CA ASP A 126 14.03 8.79 0.39
C ASP A 126 15.30 8.17 -0.20
N ALA A 127 15.56 8.47 -1.47
CA ALA A 127 16.75 8.01 -2.18
C ALA A 127 18.05 8.63 -1.63
N ALA A 128 17.96 9.83 -1.04
CA ALA A 128 19.07 10.49 -0.37
C ALA A 128 19.38 9.94 1.03
N THR A 129 18.50 9.09 1.59
CA THR A 129 18.75 8.45 2.88
C THR A 129 19.67 7.24 2.64
N PRO A 130 20.92 7.22 3.17
CA PRO A 130 21.80 6.08 3.00
C PRO A 130 21.16 4.84 3.65
N ALA A 131 21.23 3.70 2.96
CA ALA A 131 20.79 2.43 3.53
C ALA A 131 21.50 2.21 4.87
N PRO A 132 20.80 1.74 5.93
CA PRO A 132 21.48 1.39 7.17
C PRO A 132 22.55 0.33 6.84
N ALA A 133 23.79 0.63 7.23
CA ALA A 133 24.95 -0.23 7.04
C ALA A 133 24.81 -1.57 7.80
#